data_AF-Q8GNX9-F1
#
_entry.id   AF-Q8GNX9-F1
#
_cell.length_a   1.000
_cell.length_b   1.000
_cell.length_c   1.000
_cell.angle_alpha   90.00
_cell.angle_beta   90.00
_cell.angle_gamma   90.00
#
_symmetry.space_group_name_H-M   'P 1'
#
loop_
_entity.id
_entity.type
_entity.pdbx_description
1 polymer ?
#
loop_
_entity_poly.entity_id
_entity_poly.type
_entity_poly.pdbx_seq_one_letter_code
_entity_poly.pdbx_strand_id
1 'polypeptide(L)'
;SLSLSFLLHAEDDGFYMSAGYQIGEAAQMVKNTKGIQQLSENYEKLNNFLNNYNTLNTLVKLSSDPSTVNDARDNLGSSAKNLLDVKANSPAYQAVLLALNAAVGLWQVTSYAFTACGPGSNKNANGGIQTFNNV
;
A
#
# COMPACT_ATOMS: atom_id res chain seq x y z
N SER A 1 86.76 6.70 -7.75
CA SER A 1 85.85 5.55 -7.60
C SER A 1 84.53 6.12 -7.11
N LEU A 2 83.50 6.33 -7.94
CA LEU A 2 82.53 5.31 -8.38
C LEU A 2 82.08 4.46 -7.18
N SER A 3 80.82 4.34 -6.79
CA SER A 3 79.53 4.44 -7.49
C SER A 3 78.46 4.55 -6.38
N LEU A 4 77.43 5.38 -6.53
CA LEU A 4 76.06 4.95 -6.87
C LEU A 4 75.52 3.85 -5.95
N SER A 5 74.47 4.17 -5.18
CA SER A 5 73.29 3.32 -4.94
C SER A 5 72.57 3.74 -3.66
N PHE A 6 71.91 4.90 -3.63
CA PHE A 6 70.66 5.07 -2.86
C PHE A 6 69.77 6.12 -3.54
N LEU A 7 69.72 6.05 -4.88
CA LEU A 7 68.44 6.17 -5.57
C LEU A 7 67.76 4.81 -5.38
N LEU A 8 66.48 4.81 -5.02
CA LEU A 8 65.63 3.70 -4.57
C LEU A 8 65.47 3.65 -3.04
N HIS A 9 64.48 4.40 -2.54
CA HIS A 9 63.46 3.95 -1.55
C HIS A 9 62.50 5.09 -1.13
N ALA A 10 62.72 6.32 -1.59
CA ALA A 10 61.73 7.41 -1.43
C ALA A 10 60.50 7.27 -2.37
N GLU A 11 60.41 6.20 -3.16
CA GLU A 11 59.29 5.96 -4.07
C GLU A 11 58.15 5.12 -3.45
N ASP A 12 58.35 4.47 -2.30
CA ASP A 12 57.30 3.61 -1.71
C ASP A 12 56.44 4.34 -0.67
N ASP A 13 56.98 5.32 0.08
CA ASP A 13 56.23 6.00 1.16
C ASP A 13 55.28 7.11 0.68
N GLY A 14 55.46 7.62 -0.55
CA GLY A 14 54.58 8.62 -1.15
C GLY A 14 53.20 8.06 -1.48
N PHE A 15 53.12 6.77 -1.85
CA PHE A 15 51.87 6.07 -2.06
C PHE A 15 51.09 5.92 -0.74
N TYR A 16 51.76 5.53 0.36
CA TYR A 16 51.09 5.34 1.65
C TYR A 16 50.66 6.66 2.32
N MET A 17 51.40 7.75 2.15
CA MET A 17 51.02 9.05 2.73
C MET A 17 49.87 9.72 1.96
N SER A 18 49.87 9.61 0.61
CA SER A 18 48.80 10.14 -0.23
C SER A 18 47.53 9.26 -0.19
N ALA A 19 47.67 7.94 -0.14
CA ALA A 19 46.57 7.02 0.13
C ALA A 19 46.04 7.24 1.55
N GLY A 20 46.90 7.41 2.57
CA GLY A 20 46.47 7.67 3.95
C GLY A 20 45.72 8.99 4.11
N TYR A 21 46.12 10.06 3.41
CA TYR A 21 45.40 11.33 3.39
C TYR A 21 44.07 11.22 2.64
N GLN A 22 44.05 10.61 1.45
CA GLN A 22 42.81 10.39 0.69
C GLN A 22 41.83 9.46 1.44
N ILE A 23 42.34 8.43 2.13
CA ILE A 23 41.56 7.53 2.98
C ILE A 23 41.10 8.25 4.25
N GLY A 24 41.92 9.13 4.84
CA GLY A 24 41.56 9.94 6.00
C GLY A 24 40.43 10.93 5.70
N GLU A 25 40.54 11.67 4.60
CA GLU A 25 39.48 12.55 4.10
C GLU A 25 38.23 11.77 3.68
N ALA A 26 38.38 10.65 2.95
CA ALA A 26 37.25 9.83 2.54
C ALA A 26 36.55 9.18 3.76
N ALA A 27 37.29 8.67 4.74
CA ALA A 27 36.72 8.11 5.97
C ALA A 27 36.04 9.18 6.82
N GLN A 28 36.57 10.41 6.87
CA GLN A 28 35.93 11.53 7.56
C GLN A 28 34.70 12.03 6.81
N MET A 29 34.74 12.12 5.49
CA MET A 29 33.57 12.41 4.64
C MET A 29 32.48 11.36 4.84
N VAL A 30 32.82 10.07 4.85
CA VAL A 30 31.87 8.98 5.10
C VAL A 30 31.30 9.05 6.52
N LYS A 31 32.10 9.34 7.54
CA LYS A 31 31.62 9.54 8.93
C LYS A 31 30.73 10.78 9.05
N ASN A 32 31.11 11.89 8.43
CA ASN A 32 30.32 13.13 8.39
C ASN A 32 28.99 12.89 7.66
N THR A 33 28.99 12.21 6.51
CA THR A 33 27.77 11.85 5.79
C THR A 33 26.90 10.89 6.60
N LYS A 34 27.47 9.90 7.29
CA LYS A 34 26.70 9.04 8.22
C LYS A 34 26.12 9.82 9.40
N GLY A 35 26.86 10.78 9.97
CA GLY A 35 26.37 11.66 11.02
C GLY A 35 25.26 12.60 10.55
N ILE A 36 25.40 13.17 9.34
CA ILE A 36 24.38 14.00 8.69
C ILE A 36 23.13 13.18 8.34
N GLN A 37 23.32 11.94 7.88
CA GLN A 37 22.22 11.02 7.58
C GLN A 37 21.45 10.65 8.85
N GLN A 38 22.15 10.30 9.94
CA GLN A 38 21.52 10.06 11.25
C GLN A 38 20.80 11.30 11.77
N LEU A 39 21.37 12.49 11.59
CA LEU A 39 20.73 13.75 11.96
C LEU A 39 19.45 13.98 11.15
N SER A 40 19.50 13.77 9.83
CA SER A 40 18.34 13.87 8.93
C SER A 40 17.23 12.89 9.34
N GLU A 41 17.58 11.62 9.58
CA GLU A 41 16.62 10.61 10.05
C GLU A 41 16.00 10.99 11.39
N ASN A 42 16.78 11.58 12.30
CA ASN A 42 16.27 12.05 13.58
C ASN A 42 15.34 13.27 13.42
N TYR A 43 15.63 14.18 12.49
CA TYR A 43 14.75 15.29 12.15
C TYR A 43 13.44 14.82 11.52
N GLU A 44 13.49 13.83 10.63
CA GLU A 44 12.28 13.24 10.04
C GLU A 44 11.41 12.57 11.12
N LYS A 45 12.02 11.79 12.01
CA LYS A 45 11.34 11.18 13.17
C LYS A 45 10.70 12.25 14.07
N LEU A 46 11.42 13.32 14.36
CA LEU A 46 10.90 14.43 15.16
C LEU A 46 9.72 15.13 14.45
N ASN A 47 9.83 15.39 13.16
CA ASN A 47 8.76 16.01 12.37
C ASN A 47 7.50 15.12 12.38
N ASN A 48 7.66 13.82 12.14
CA ASN A 48 6.54 12.87 12.19
C ASN A 48 5.92 12.80 13.59
N PHE A 49 6.74 12.84 14.65
CA PHE A 49 6.27 12.90 16.03
C PHE A 49 5.45 14.16 16.30
N LEU A 50 5.94 15.34 15.89
CA LEU A 50 5.23 16.61 16.07
C LEU A 50 3.91 16.65 15.29
N ASN A 51 3.88 16.10 14.08
CA ASN A 51 2.64 15.98 13.29
C ASN A 51 1.61 15.07 13.97
N ASN A 52 2.05 13.93 14.50
CA ASN A 52 1.20 13.02 15.26
C ASN A 52 0.68 13.67 16.55
N TYR A 53 1.53 14.42 17.26
CA TYR A 53 1.14 15.16 18.46
C TYR A 53 0.11 16.25 18.14
N ASN A 54 0.30 17.02 17.07
CA ASN A 54 -0.66 18.05 16.65
C ASN A 54 -2.02 17.45 16.27
N THR A 55 -2.01 16.31 15.57
CA THR A 55 -3.22 15.55 15.25
C THR A 55 -3.92 15.10 16.52
N LEU A 56 -3.19 14.49 17.46
CA LEU A 56 -3.74 14.04 18.74
C LEU A 56 -4.31 15.21 19.56
N ASN A 57 -3.60 16.32 19.66
CA ASN A 57 -4.06 17.52 20.36
C ASN A 57 -5.37 18.06 19.77
N THR A 58 -5.48 18.03 18.43
CA THR A 58 -6.72 18.41 17.74
C THR A 58 -7.84 17.43 18.08
N LEU A 59 -7.59 16.12 18.00
CA LEU A 59 -8.58 15.10 18.33
C LEU A 59 -9.05 15.19 19.78
N VAL A 60 -8.17 15.48 20.74
CA VAL A 60 -8.55 15.69 22.15
C VAL A 60 -9.48 16.88 22.31
N LYS A 61 -9.21 18.00 21.62
CA LYS A 61 -10.09 19.18 21.61
C LYS A 61 -11.45 18.85 20.99
N LEU A 62 -11.47 18.21 19.83
CA LEU A 62 -12.71 17.82 19.13
C LEU A 62 -13.52 16.81 19.96
N SER A 63 -12.86 15.87 20.63
CA SER A 63 -13.52 14.84 21.45
C SER A 63 -14.07 15.37 22.77
N SER A 64 -13.53 16.48 23.26
CA SER A 64 -14.01 17.14 24.48
C SER A 64 -15.10 18.18 24.21
N ASP A 65 -15.38 18.50 22.94
CA ASP A 65 -16.49 19.33 22.52
C ASP A 65 -17.73 18.48 22.14
N PRO A 66 -18.81 18.51 22.94
CA PRO A 66 -20.02 17.75 22.64
C PRO A 66 -20.68 18.10 21.30
N SER A 67 -20.60 19.35 20.83
CA SER A 67 -21.19 19.71 19.52
C SER A 67 -20.49 19.00 18.38
N THR A 68 -19.16 19.06 18.35
CA THR A 68 -18.35 18.36 17.35
C THR A 68 -18.60 16.84 17.36
N VAL A 69 -18.74 16.24 18.54
CA VAL A 69 -19.05 14.80 18.67
C VAL A 69 -20.44 14.48 18.10
N ASN A 70 -21.45 15.31 18.36
CA ASN A 70 -22.78 15.10 17.81
C ASN A 70 -22.83 15.28 16.30
N ASP A 71 -22.14 16.29 15.75
CA ASP A 71 -22.03 16.49 14.30
C ASP A 71 -21.38 15.28 13.61
N ALA A 72 -20.33 14.71 14.21
CA ALA A 72 -19.71 13.49 13.71
C ALA A 72 -20.67 12.30 13.73
N ARG A 73 -21.48 12.16 14.79
CA ARG A 73 -22.51 11.11 14.90
C ARG A 73 -23.61 11.28 13.86
N ASP A 74 -24.09 12.49 13.62
CA ASP A 74 -25.13 12.78 12.64
C ASP A 74 -24.64 12.53 11.21
N ASN A 75 -23.40 12.91 10.91
CA ASN A 75 -22.76 12.61 9.63
C ASN A 75 -22.61 11.10 9.40
N LEU A 76 -22.20 10.34 10.42
CA LEU A 76 -22.16 8.87 10.35
C LEU A 76 -23.55 8.27 10.14
N GLY A 77 -24.56 8.76 10.88
CA GLY A 77 -25.94 8.30 10.73
C GLY A 77 -26.51 8.56 9.33
N SER A 78 -26.25 9.74 8.77
CA SER A 78 -26.63 10.09 7.39
C SER A 78 -25.92 9.21 6.36
N SER A 79 -24.62 8.96 6.55
CA SER A 79 -23.84 8.07 5.68
C SER A 79 -24.36 6.64 5.71
N ALA A 80 -24.71 6.13 6.90
CA ALA A 80 -25.31 4.80 7.05
C ALA A 80 -26.66 4.70 6.31
N LYS A 81 -27.54 5.70 6.45
CA LYS A 81 -28.80 5.75 5.69
C LYS A 81 -28.56 5.81 4.19
N ASN A 82 -27.59 6.61 3.73
CA ASN A 82 -27.24 6.68 2.31
C ASN A 82 -26.70 5.35 1.77
N LEU A 83 -26.04 4.54 2.59
CA LEU A 83 -25.57 3.21 2.20
C LEU A 83 -26.69 2.17 2.17
N LEU A 84 -27.64 2.24 3.11
CA LEU A 84 -28.61 1.16 3.34
C LEU A 84 -29.99 1.44 2.75
N ASP A 85 -30.48 2.68 2.86
CA ASP A 85 -31.87 3.02 2.58
C ASP A 85 -32.06 3.67 1.19
N VAL A 86 -30.97 4.12 0.57
CA VAL A 86 -30.98 4.75 -0.75
C VAL A 86 -30.40 3.79 -1.79
N LYS A 87 -30.99 3.77 -3.00
CA LYS A 87 -30.54 2.86 -4.09
C LYS A 87 -29.57 3.53 -5.06
N ALA A 88 -29.95 4.68 -5.61
CA ALA A 88 -29.20 5.34 -6.68
C ALA A 88 -27.81 5.80 -6.23
N ASN A 89 -27.74 6.45 -5.06
CA ASN A 89 -26.52 7.06 -4.54
C ASN A 89 -25.77 6.16 -3.54
N SER A 90 -26.22 4.92 -3.31
CA SER A 90 -25.54 3.98 -2.41
C SER A 90 -24.51 3.17 -3.19
N PRO A 91 -23.20 3.33 -2.90
CA PRO A 91 -22.19 2.43 -3.44
C PRO A 91 -22.43 0.96 -3.07
N ALA A 92 -23.00 0.69 -1.89
CA ALA A 92 -23.29 -0.67 -1.45
C ALA A 92 -24.38 -1.32 -2.30
N TYR A 93 -25.47 -0.61 -2.57
CA TYR A 93 -26.53 -1.10 -3.45
C TYR A 93 -26.02 -1.31 -4.88
N GLN A 94 -25.25 -0.36 -5.41
CA GLN A 94 -24.70 -0.46 -6.76
C GLN A 94 -23.71 -1.64 -6.89
N ALA A 95 -22.90 -1.92 -5.87
CA ALA A 95 -22.00 -3.06 -5.87
C ALA A 95 -22.76 -4.40 -5.93
N VAL A 96 -23.83 -4.54 -5.14
CA VAL A 96 -24.68 -5.75 -5.18
C VAL A 96 -25.37 -5.89 -6.53
N LEU A 97 -25.94 -4.80 -7.05
CA LEU A 97 -26.60 -4.79 -8.35
C LEU A 97 -25.62 -5.19 -9.48
N LEU A 98 -24.39 -4.67 -9.44
CA LEU A 98 -23.36 -5.02 -10.40
C LEU A 98 -23.02 -6.51 -10.36
N ALA A 99 -22.83 -7.06 -9.17
CA ALA A 99 -22.54 -8.49 -9.00
C ALA A 99 -23.68 -9.38 -9.53
N LEU A 100 -24.93 -9.02 -9.23
CA LEU A 100 -26.12 -9.73 -9.74
C LEU A 100 -26.22 -9.64 -11.26
N ASN A 101 -26.06 -8.44 -11.83
CA ASN A 101 -26.12 -8.24 -13.28
C ASN A 101 -24.99 -8.97 -13.99
N ALA A 102 -23.80 -9.03 -13.40
CA ALA A 102 -22.67 -9.79 -13.96
C ALA A 102 -22.96 -11.30 -13.94
N ALA A 103 -23.50 -11.84 -12.85
CA ALA A 103 -23.86 -13.25 -12.77
C ALA A 103 -24.97 -13.62 -13.76
N VAL A 104 -26.03 -12.80 -13.86
CA VAL A 104 -27.11 -12.98 -14.83
C VAL A 104 -26.58 -12.86 -16.25
N GLY A 105 -25.78 -11.84 -16.54
CA GLY A 105 -25.19 -11.64 -17.87
C GLY A 105 -24.27 -12.78 -18.28
N LEU A 106 -23.46 -13.30 -17.35
CA LEU A 106 -22.63 -14.47 -17.61
C LEU A 106 -23.47 -15.69 -17.97
N TRP A 107 -24.52 -15.97 -17.19
CA TRP A 107 -25.44 -17.06 -17.48
C TRP A 107 -26.10 -16.89 -18.85
N GLN A 108 -26.65 -15.72 -19.15
CA GLN A 108 -27.30 -15.43 -20.43
C GLN A 108 -26.36 -15.65 -21.64
N VAL A 109 -25.08 -15.28 -21.52
CA VAL A 109 -24.12 -15.41 -22.62
C VAL A 109 -23.56 -16.82 -22.74
N THR A 110 -23.52 -17.61 -21.67
CA THR A 110 -22.86 -18.93 -21.70
C THR A 110 -23.83 -20.11 -21.73
N SER A 111 -25.07 -19.94 -21.23
CA SER A 111 -26.09 -21.00 -21.06
C SER A 111 -26.34 -21.80 -22.35
N TYR A 112 -26.42 -21.12 -23.50
CA TYR A 112 -26.67 -21.76 -24.80
C TYR A 112 -25.59 -22.78 -25.20
N ALA A 113 -24.37 -22.60 -24.70
CA ALA A 113 -23.20 -23.42 -25.01
C ALA A 113 -22.86 -24.43 -23.90
N PHE A 114 -23.63 -24.48 -22.81
CA PHE A 114 -23.47 -25.55 -21.83
C PHE A 114 -23.81 -26.89 -22.46
N THR A 115 -22.88 -27.84 -22.35
CA THR A 115 -23.03 -29.20 -22.87
C THR A 115 -24.34 -29.80 -22.36
N ALA A 116 -25.09 -30.41 -23.28
CA ALA A 116 -26.45 -30.93 -23.09
C ALA A 116 -26.78 -31.30 -21.64
N CYS A 117 -27.55 -30.43 -20.97
CA CYS A 117 -28.07 -30.71 -19.64
C CYS A 117 -29.14 -31.80 -19.74
N GLY A 118 -29.09 -32.78 -18.84
CA GLY A 118 -30.04 -33.89 -18.86
C GLY A 118 -29.66 -35.01 -17.90
N PRO A 119 -30.53 -36.02 -17.74
CA PRO A 119 -30.38 -37.00 -16.68
C PRO A 119 -29.31 -38.07 -16.93
N GLY A 120 -28.58 -37.99 -18.05
CA GLY A 120 -27.67 -39.04 -18.53
C GLY A 120 -28.45 -40.21 -19.16
N SER A 121 -27.88 -41.40 -19.12
CA SER A 121 -28.49 -42.60 -19.73
C SER A 121 -29.81 -43.03 -19.06
N ASN A 122 -30.00 -42.70 -17.77
CA ASN A 122 -31.21 -43.04 -17.01
C ASN A 122 -32.15 -41.85 -16.90
N LYS A 123 -33.28 -41.88 -17.64
CA LYS A 123 -34.26 -40.79 -17.69
C LYS A 123 -34.96 -40.46 -16.36
N ASN A 124 -34.87 -41.33 -15.36
CA ASN A 124 -35.48 -41.15 -14.05
C ASN A 124 -34.45 -40.71 -12.96
N ALA A 125 -33.17 -40.62 -13.31
CA ALA A 125 -32.12 -40.12 -12.41
C ALA A 125 -31.92 -38.60 -12.57
N ASN A 126 -31.17 -37.96 -11.67
CA ASN A 126 -30.68 -36.58 -11.82
C ASN A 126 -31.77 -35.53 -12.14
N GLY A 127 -32.97 -35.68 -11.59
CA GLY A 127 -34.08 -34.74 -11.83
C GLY A 127 -34.85 -34.96 -13.13
N GLY A 128 -34.49 -35.98 -13.93
CA GLY A 128 -35.20 -36.36 -15.15
C GLY A 128 -35.09 -35.35 -16.29
N ILE A 129 -35.97 -35.50 -17.30
CA ILE A 129 -36.08 -34.53 -18.40
C ILE A 129 -37.04 -33.43 -17.96
N GLN A 130 -36.54 -32.20 -17.92
CA GLN A 130 -37.31 -31.01 -17.57
C GLN A 130 -37.19 -29.95 -18.66
N THR A 131 -38.26 -29.18 -18.85
CA THR A 131 -38.28 -28.02 -19.73
C THR A 131 -38.42 -26.78 -18.87
N PHE A 132 -37.47 -25.85 -19.00
CA PHE A 132 -37.46 -24.59 -18.27
C PHE A 132 -37.71 -23.44 -19.25
N ASN A 133 -38.68 -22.59 -18.95
CA ASN A 133 -39.02 -21.41 -19.75
C ASN A 133 -38.55 -20.14 -19.01
N ASN A 134 -38.11 -19.11 -19.75
CA ASN A 134 -37.61 -17.83 -19.23
C ASN A 134 -36.40 -17.95 -18.29
N VAL A 135 -35.42 -18.77 -18.68
CA VAL A 135 -34.15 -18.98 -17.95
C VAL A 135 -32.99 -18.17 -18.51
#